data_AF-A0A5C5WJ17-F1
#
_entry.id   AF-A0A5C5WJ17-F1
#
_cell.length_a   1.000
_cell.length_b   1.000
_cell.length_c   1.000
_cell.angle_alpha   90.00
_cell.angle_beta   90.00
_cell.angle_gamma   90.00
#
_symmetry.space_group_name_H-M   'P 1'
#
loop_
_entity.id
_entity.type
_entity.pdbx_description
1 polymer ?
#
loop_
_entity_poly.entity_id
_entity_poly.type
_entity_poly.pdbx_seq_one_letter_code
_entity_poly.pdbx_strand_id
1 'polypeptide(L)'
;MGHDYIDIGTSHLRLNDFHIWTLHHFFCDAIATSTPESFGTDADTFNALQKYLESWEWLGPGIVTGCDFNSFATTPSRLNLLRTLISATRERLTRFGDAIPLSYLDDHVNSSMAYYLAPQPTATFTDIIDRLLALISQDG
;
A
#
# COMPACT_ATOMS: atom_id res chain seq x y z
N MET A 1 -18.30 -5.42 -5.23
CA MET A 1 -16.90 -5.26 -4.80
C MET A 1 -16.26 -6.63 -4.80
N GLY A 2 -15.19 -6.77 -5.58
CA GLY A 2 -14.38 -7.98 -5.67
C GLY A 2 -13.47 -8.13 -4.45
N HIS A 3 -12.68 -9.20 -4.49
CA HIS A 3 -11.54 -9.36 -3.62
C HIS A 3 -10.35 -9.73 -4.49
N ASP A 4 -9.18 -9.23 -4.12
CA ASP A 4 -7.91 -9.64 -4.71
C ASP A 4 -6.94 -10.11 -3.62
N TYR A 5 -5.82 -10.67 -4.06
CA TYR A 5 -4.76 -11.17 -3.22
C TYR A 5 -3.50 -10.32 -3.37
N ILE A 6 -2.89 -10.00 -2.23
CA ILE A 6 -1.51 -9.53 -2.20
C ILE A 6 -0.67 -10.73 -1.78
N ASP A 7 0.15 -11.21 -2.70
CA ASP A 7 1.03 -12.36 -2.48
C ASP A 7 2.42 -11.90 -2.01
N ILE A 8 2.97 -12.61 -1.03
CA ILE A 8 4.35 -12.43 -0.56
C ILE A 8 4.91 -13.77 -0.05
N GLY A 9 6.07 -14.15 -0.57
CA GLY A 9 6.64 -15.48 -0.42
C GLY A 9 5.61 -16.57 -0.75
N THR A 10 5.33 -17.41 0.25
CA THR A 10 4.32 -18.47 0.18
C THR A 10 2.96 -18.08 0.78
N SER A 11 2.86 -16.85 1.27
CA SER A 11 1.70 -16.30 1.95
C SER A 11 0.87 -15.42 1.02
N HIS A 12 -0.42 -15.31 1.33
CA HIS A 12 -1.34 -14.45 0.59
C HIS A 12 -2.28 -13.72 1.56
N LEU A 13 -2.55 -12.45 1.26
CA LEU A 13 -3.52 -11.65 1.98
C LEU A 13 -4.69 -11.31 1.08
N ARG A 14 -5.86 -11.89 1.37
CA ARG A 14 -7.10 -11.54 0.67
C ARG A 14 -7.64 -10.22 1.18
N LEU A 15 -7.83 -9.25 0.31
CA LEU A 15 -8.37 -7.92 0.61
C LEU A 15 -9.55 -7.58 -0.30
N ASN A 16 -10.38 -6.64 0.16
CA ASN A 16 -11.39 -6.01 -0.70
C ASN A 16 -10.69 -5.00 -1.61
N ASP A 17 -11.14 -4.87 -2.87
CA ASP A 17 -10.58 -3.94 -3.86
C ASP A 17 -10.46 -2.51 -3.33
N PHE A 18 -11.44 -2.05 -2.56
CA PHE A 18 -11.44 -0.70 -1.99
C PHE A 18 -10.31 -0.51 -0.98
N HIS A 19 -9.97 -1.55 -0.23
CA HIS A 19 -8.83 -1.52 0.67
C HIS A 19 -7.52 -1.46 -0.12
N ILE A 20 -7.39 -2.27 -1.19
CA ILE A 20 -6.21 -2.26 -2.07
C ILE A 20 -6.04 -0.88 -2.72
N TRP A 21 -7.10 -0.31 -3.28
CA TRP A 21 -7.13 1.03 -3.85
C TRP A 21 -6.65 2.08 -2.84
N THR A 22 -7.24 2.08 -1.65
CA THR A 22 -6.89 3.06 -0.61
C THR A 22 -5.44 2.92 -0.17
N LEU A 23 -4.97 1.68 0.04
CA LEU A 23 -3.59 1.41 0.43
C LEU A 23 -2.59 1.84 -0.65
N HIS A 24 -2.90 1.60 -1.92
CA HIS A 24 -2.08 2.06 -3.04
C HIS A 24 -1.89 3.57 -3.03
N HIS A 25 -2.96 4.34 -2.83
CA HIS A 25 -2.86 5.80 -2.68
C HIS A 25 -1.98 6.20 -1.50
N PHE A 26 -2.12 5.52 -0.35
CA PHE A 26 -1.23 5.77 0.79
C PHE A 26 0.22 5.38 0.54
N PHE A 27 0.49 4.33 -0.23
CA PHE A 27 1.84 3.95 -0.63
C PHE A 27 2.46 4.99 -1.57
N CYS A 28 1.70 5.42 -2.58
CA CYS A 28 2.11 6.47 -3.51
C CYS A 28 2.39 7.79 -2.77
N ASP A 29 1.52 8.21 -1.85
CA ASP A 29 1.73 9.40 -1.03
C ASP A 29 2.98 9.30 -0.15
N ALA A 30 3.21 8.13 0.48
CA ALA A 30 4.39 7.90 1.32
C ALA A 30 5.67 8.03 0.48
N ILE A 31 5.68 7.50 -0.73
CA ILE A 31 6.84 7.57 -1.63
C ILE A 31 7.02 8.99 -2.19
N ALA A 32 5.96 9.67 -2.60
CA ALA A 32 6.02 11.02 -3.18
C ALA A 32 6.56 12.06 -2.17
N THR A 33 6.41 11.80 -0.88
CA THR A 33 6.88 12.68 0.21
C THR A 33 8.22 12.24 0.82
N SER A 34 8.88 11.25 0.23
CA SER A 34 10.10 10.64 0.76
C SER A 34 11.28 10.73 -0.22
N THR A 35 12.47 10.48 0.31
CA THR A 35 13.71 10.38 -0.47
C THR A 35 14.37 9.01 -0.29
N PRO A 36 15.27 8.58 -1.19
CA PRO A 36 16.02 7.34 -1.04
C PRO A 36 16.73 7.25 0.32
N GLU A 37 17.30 8.36 0.80
CA GLU A 37 18.00 8.44 2.09
C GLU A 37 17.04 8.21 3.27
N SER A 38 15.83 8.79 3.23
CA SER A 38 14.83 8.57 4.28
C SER A 38 14.35 7.12 4.36
N PHE A 39 14.48 6.37 3.26
CA PHE A 39 14.17 4.95 3.17
C PHE A 39 15.41 4.05 3.36
N GLY A 40 16.59 4.64 3.57
CA GLY A 40 17.84 3.90 3.81
C GLY A 40 18.31 3.06 2.61
N THR A 41 18.04 3.50 1.38
CA THR A 41 18.34 2.76 0.16
C THR A 41 19.02 3.64 -0.89
N ASP A 42 19.61 3.03 -1.91
CA ASP A 42 20.08 3.74 -3.10
C ASP A 42 18.92 4.22 -3.99
N ALA A 43 19.23 5.21 -4.85
CA ALA A 43 18.24 5.83 -5.73
C ALA A 43 17.64 4.85 -6.75
N ASP A 44 18.40 3.88 -7.25
CA ASP A 44 17.90 2.94 -8.27
C ASP A 44 16.86 1.99 -7.66
N THR A 45 17.12 1.47 -6.46
CA THR A 45 16.16 0.62 -5.74
C THR A 45 14.91 1.41 -5.32
N PHE A 46 15.06 2.67 -4.88
CA PHE A 46 13.93 3.54 -4.58
C PHE A 46 13.08 3.83 -5.82
N ASN A 47 13.71 4.17 -6.95
CA ASN A 47 13.03 4.40 -8.23
C ASN A 47 12.35 3.13 -8.75
N ALA A 48 12.90 1.94 -8.46
CA ALA A 48 12.25 0.68 -8.79
C ALA A 48 10.96 0.48 -7.98
N LEU A 49 10.92 0.89 -6.71
CA LEU A 49 9.70 0.85 -5.90
C LEU A 49 8.63 1.82 -6.41
N GLN A 50 9.04 3.03 -6.81
CA GLN A 50 8.15 3.99 -7.47
C GLN A 50 7.48 3.38 -8.70
N LYS A 51 8.29 2.87 -9.63
CA LYS A 51 7.80 2.24 -10.86
C LYS A 51 6.90 1.03 -10.58
N TYR A 52 7.22 0.26 -9.54
CA TYR A 52 6.39 -0.85 -9.12
C TYR A 52 4.99 -0.39 -8.70
N LEU A 53 4.88 0.61 -7.84
CA LEU A 53 3.58 1.16 -7.44
C LEU A 53 2.83 1.79 -8.62
N GLU A 54 3.54 2.51 -9.50
CA GLU A 54 2.96 3.09 -10.72
C GLU A 54 2.46 2.04 -11.72
N SER A 55 2.96 0.81 -11.66
CA SER A 55 2.53 -0.29 -12.54
C SER A 55 1.20 -0.92 -12.13
N TRP A 56 0.64 -0.54 -10.98
CA TRP A 56 -0.65 -1.05 -10.54
C TRP A 56 -1.75 -0.48 -11.42
N GLU A 57 -2.51 -1.38 -12.05
CA GLU A 57 -3.54 -0.98 -13.01
C GLU A 57 -4.90 -1.57 -12.61
N TRP A 58 -5.92 -0.72 -12.55
CA TRP A 58 -7.30 -1.12 -12.35
C TRP A 58 -8.00 -1.22 -13.72
N LEU A 59 -8.10 -2.44 -14.23
CA LEU A 59 -8.75 -2.72 -15.52
C LEU A 59 -10.28 -2.70 -15.41
N GLY A 60 -10.82 -2.76 -14.20
CA GLY A 60 -12.24 -2.66 -13.90
C GLY A 60 -12.54 -2.96 -12.43
N PRO A 61 -13.82 -2.95 -12.02
CA PRO A 61 -14.22 -3.29 -10.67
C PRO A 61 -13.80 -4.73 -10.32
N GLY A 62 -12.92 -4.89 -9.32
CA GLY A 62 -12.42 -6.20 -8.89
C GLY A 62 -11.33 -6.80 -9.76
N ILE A 63 -10.69 -6.01 -10.62
CA ILE A 63 -9.57 -6.46 -11.43
C ILE A 63 -8.45 -5.44 -11.29
N VAL A 64 -7.49 -5.74 -10.41
CA VAL A 64 -6.23 -5.01 -10.28
C VAL A 64 -5.08 -5.92 -10.75
N THR A 65 -4.11 -5.35 -11.45
CA THR A 65 -2.88 -6.05 -11.86
C THR A 65 -1.66 -5.34 -11.31
N GLY A 66 -0.52 -6.02 -11.26
CA GLY A 66 0.74 -5.43 -10.76
C GLY A 66 0.86 -5.35 -9.24
N CYS A 67 -0.15 -5.76 -8.47
CA CYS A 67 -0.15 -5.67 -7.00
C CYS A 67 0.52 -6.83 -6.24
N ASP A 68 1.15 -7.77 -6.97
CA ASP A 68 1.90 -8.88 -6.38
C ASP A 68 3.22 -8.38 -5.78
N PHE A 69 3.40 -8.50 -4.46
CA PHE A 69 4.64 -8.05 -3.80
C PHE A 69 5.82 -8.95 -4.17
N ASN A 70 5.62 -10.22 -4.53
CA ASN A 70 6.69 -11.12 -4.95
C ASN A 70 7.43 -10.63 -6.19
N SER A 71 6.71 -9.97 -7.10
CA SER A 71 7.30 -9.40 -8.31
C SER A 71 8.35 -8.33 -8.00
N PHE A 72 8.21 -7.62 -6.87
CA PHE A 72 9.15 -6.60 -6.41
C PHE A 72 10.16 -7.14 -5.40
N ALA A 73 9.72 -7.92 -4.42
CA ALA A 73 10.48 -8.38 -3.25
C ALA A 73 11.54 -9.47 -3.55
N THR A 74 12.14 -9.45 -4.73
CA THR A 74 13.06 -10.49 -5.23
C THR A 74 14.44 -10.49 -4.56
N THR A 75 14.74 -9.49 -3.74
CA THR A 75 15.98 -9.39 -2.96
C THR A 75 15.69 -8.94 -1.53
N PRO A 76 16.56 -9.25 -0.55
CA PRO A 76 16.40 -8.78 0.82
C PRO A 76 16.33 -7.25 0.94
N SER A 77 17.06 -6.51 0.11
CA SER A 77 17.01 -5.04 0.08
C SER A 77 15.64 -4.53 -0.35
N ARG A 78 15.03 -5.13 -1.38
CA ARG A 78 13.70 -4.76 -1.86
C ARG A 78 12.60 -5.18 -0.89
N LEU A 79 12.73 -6.35 -0.25
CA LEU A 79 11.83 -6.78 0.82
C LEU A 79 11.86 -5.80 2.01
N ASN A 80 13.05 -5.39 2.44
CA ASN A 80 13.21 -4.37 3.48
C ASN A 80 12.59 -3.03 3.05
N LEU A 81 12.73 -2.64 1.78
CA LEU A 81 12.14 -1.41 1.27
C LEU A 81 10.61 -1.44 1.30
N LEU A 82 9.97 -2.58 0.95
CA LEU A 82 8.53 -2.78 1.13
C LEU A 82 8.14 -2.68 2.61
N ARG A 83 8.91 -3.30 3.51
CA ARG A 83 8.66 -3.20 4.96
C ARG A 83 8.70 -1.74 5.44
N THR A 84 9.67 -0.96 4.97
CA THR A 84 9.80 0.47 5.28
C THR A 84 8.60 1.25 4.76
N LEU A 85 8.19 1.04 3.50
CA LEU A 85 7.01 1.66 2.90
C LEU A 85 5.76 1.39 3.74
N ILE A 86 5.49 0.13 4.04
CA ILE A 86 4.30 -0.30 4.78
C ILE A 86 4.30 0.27 6.21
N SER A 87 5.47 0.35 6.84
CA SER A 87 5.64 0.97 8.17
C SER A 87 5.38 2.49 8.11
N ALA A 88 5.90 3.19 7.09
CA ALA A 88 5.66 4.62 6.90
C ALA A 88 4.17 4.91 6.64
N THR A 89 3.51 4.07 5.85
CA THR A 89 2.05 4.13 5.64
C THR A 89 1.28 3.92 6.94
N ARG A 90 1.71 2.95 7.77
CA ARG A 90 1.13 2.73 9.11
C ARG A 90 1.19 4.01 9.95
N GLU A 91 2.36 4.63 10.01
CA GLU A 91 2.58 5.84 10.80
C GLU A 91 1.67 6.97 10.31
N ARG A 92 1.59 7.17 8.98
CA ARG A 92 0.70 8.16 8.38
C ARG A 92 -0.77 7.91 8.74
N LEU A 93 -1.23 6.67 8.61
CA LEU A 93 -2.60 6.29 8.98
C LEU A 93 -2.89 6.64 10.46
N THR A 94 -1.98 6.30 11.38
CA THR A 94 -2.18 6.59 12.80
C THR A 94 -2.26 8.08 13.13
N ARG A 95 -1.68 8.98 12.30
CA ARG A 95 -1.75 10.43 12.51
C ARG A 95 -3.15 11.01 12.29
N PHE A 96 -4.05 10.29 11.61
CA PHE A 96 -5.46 10.70 11.49
C PHE A 96 -6.26 10.47 12.79
N GLY A 97 -5.73 9.71 13.76
CA GLY A 97 -6.48 9.27 14.92
C GLY A 97 -7.50 8.19 14.54
N ASP A 98 -8.75 8.34 14.99
CA ASP A 98 -9.76 7.27 14.88
C ASP A 98 -10.30 7.06 13.45
N ALA A 99 -10.31 8.11 12.62
CA ALA A 99 -10.86 8.03 11.27
C ALA A 99 -10.10 8.92 10.28
N ILE A 100 -9.96 8.42 9.05
CA ILE A 100 -9.49 9.18 7.89
C ILE A 100 -10.61 10.13 7.47
N PRO A 101 -10.40 11.46 7.51
CA PRO A 101 -11.43 12.43 7.18
C PRO A 101 -11.91 12.30 5.72
N LEU A 102 -13.21 12.52 5.49
CA LEU A 102 -13.77 12.49 4.12
C LEU A 102 -13.07 13.49 3.19
N SER A 103 -12.70 14.67 3.67
CA SER A 103 -11.96 15.65 2.87
C SER A 103 -10.61 15.13 2.37
N TYR A 104 -9.89 14.35 3.21
CA TYR A 104 -8.65 13.72 2.77
C TYR A 104 -8.93 12.65 1.72
N LEU A 105 -9.97 11.83 1.92
CA LEU A 105 -10.36 10.82 0.95
C LEU A 105 -10.79 11.46 -0.37
N ASP A 106 -11.52 12.57 -0.35
CA ASP A 106 -11.92 13.32 -1.55
C ASP A 106 -10.70 13.83 -2.33
N ASP A 107 -9.72 14.41 -1.63
CA ASP A 107 -8.55 15.03 -2.27
C ASP A 107 -7.51 13.99 -2.76
N HIS A 108 -7.41 12.83 -2.10
CA HIS A 108 -6.29 11.90 -2.30
C HIS A 108 -6.69 10.51 -2.81
N VAL A 109 -7.91 10.03 -2.56
CA VAL A 109 -8.29 8.63 -2.80
C VAL A 109 -9.48 8.51 -3.74
N ASN A 110 -10.48 9.38 -3.63
CA ASN A 110 -11.69 9.30 -4.41
C ASN A 110 -11.39 9.58 -5.89
N SER A 111 -12.03 8.81 -6.76
CA SER A 111 -11.97 8.94 -8.21
C SER A 111 -13.33 8.63 -8.82
N SER A 112 -13.44 8.76 -10.14
CA SER A 112 -14.64 8.33 -10.87
C SER A 112 -14.91 6.82 -10.77
N MET A 113 -13.91 6.02 -10.39
CA MET A 113 -14.01 4.56 -10.30
C MET A 113 -14.30 4.04 -8.88
N ALA A 114 -13.87 4.77 -7.85
CA ALA A 114 -14.04 4.39 -6.46
C ALA A 114 -14.18 5.65 -5.59
N TYR A 115 -15.25 5.72 -4.79
CA TYR A 115 -15.50 6.87 -3.93
C TYR A 115 -16.02 6.44 -2.55
N TYR A 116 -15.53 7.10 -1.51
CA TYR A 116 -16.07 7.08 -0.17
C TYR A 116 -17.07 8.22 0.02
N LEU A 117 -18.14 7.97 0.79
CA LEU A 117 -19.15 8.97 1.14
C LEU A 117 -19.12 9.37 2.62
N ALA A 118 -18.20 8.80 3.39
CA ALA A 118 -18.06 9.02 4.81
C ALA A 118 -16.61 8.83 5.24
N PRO A 119 -16.20 9.43 6.37
CA PRO A 119 -14.93 9.12 7.01
C PRO A 119 -14.75 7.61 7.21
N GLN A 120 -13.53 7.13 7.06
CA GLN A 120 -13.25 5.70 7.19
C GLN A 120 -12.46 5.40 8.47
N PRO A 121 -12.80 4.34 9.22
CA PRO A 121 -12.07 3.99 10.44
C PRO A 121 -10.61 3.69 10.15
N THR A 122 -9.69 4.39 10.81
CA THR A 122 -8.25 4.16 10.67
C THR A 122 -7.88 2.72 11.07
N ALA A 123 -8.56 2.20 12.10
CA ALA A 123 -8.34 0.86 12.64
C ALA A 123 -8.42 -0.25 11.57
N THR A 124 -9.35 -0.12 10.62
CA THR A 124 -9.51 -1.09 9.52
C THR A 124 -8.25 -1.17 8.66
N PHE A 125 -7.66 -0.02 8.31
CA PHE A 125 -6.47 0.01 7.47
C PHE A 125 -5.22 -0.34 8.25
N THR A 126 -5.10 0.08 9.51
CA THR A 126 -3.94 -0.29 10.33
C THR A 126 -3.89 -1.79 10.62
N ASP A 127 -5.04 -2.47 10.79
CA ASP A 127 -5.08 -3.93 10.91
C ASP A 127 -4.55 -4.61 9.64
N ILE A 128 -4.95 -4.13 8.46
CA ILE A 128 -4.46 -4.66 7.18
C ILE A 128 -2.95 -4.45 7.06
N ILE A 129 -2.44 -3.27 7.42
CA ILE A 129 -1.01 -2.97 7.42
C ILE A 129 -0.25 -3.87 8.39
N ASP A 130 -0.77 -4.09 9.61
CA ASP A 130 -0.15 -4.97 10.60
C ASP A 130 -0.08 -6.42 10.12
N ARG A 131 -1.12 -6.88 9.41
CA ARG A 131 -1.13 -8.20 8.74
C ARG A 131 -0.09 -8.27 7.62
N LEU A 132 0.05 -7.24 6.78
CA LEU A 132 1.08 -7.19 5.74
C LEU A 132 2.50 -7.24 6.34
N LEU A 133 2.75 -6.48 7.41
CA LEU A 133 4.04 -6.50 8.12
C LEU A 133 4.34 -7.87 8.72
N ALA A 134 3.33 -8.54 9.28
CA ALA A 134 3.47 -9.89 9.82
C ALA A 134 3.85 -10.90 8.71
N LEU A 135 3.21 -10.82 7.54
CA LEU A 135 3.55 -11.70 6.40
C LEU A 135 4.99 -11.47 5.93
N ILE A 136 5.41 -10.22 5.75
CA ILE A 136 6.78 -9.86 5.36
C ILE A 136 7.83 -10.33 6.37
N SER A 137 7.45 -10.48 7.63
CA SER A 137 8.35 -10.94 8.69
C SER A 137 8.50 -12.47 8.76
N GLN A 138 7.64 -13.21 8.07
CA GLN A 138 7.72 -14.68 7.99
C GLN A 138 8.62 -15.15 6.84
N ASP A 139 8.77 -14.33 5.79
CA ASP A 139 9.51 -14.69 4.56
C ASP A 139 10.94 -14.10 4.47
N GLY A 140 11.41 -13.36 5.48
CA GLY A 140 12.75 -12.74 5.51
C GLY A 140 13.50 -12.98 6.81
#